data_AF-E1IHI9-F1
#
_entry.id   AF-E1IHI9-F1
#
_cell.length_a   1.000
_cell.length_b   1.000
_cell.length_c   1.000
_cell.angle_alpha   90.00
_cell.angle_beta   90.00
_cell.angle_gamma   90.00
#
_symmetry.space_group_name_H-M   'P 1'
#
loop_
_entity.id
_entity.type
_entity.pdbx_description
1 polymer ?
#
loop_
_entity_poly.entity_id
_entity_poly.type
_entity_poly.pdbx_seq_one_letter_code
_entity_poly.pdbx_strand_id
1 'polypeptide(L)'
;MSFLRDPKRLVATLIAGVSGLMVLLDFAGSGGLIAFIAQTLVRWAALITAIALLIGILSVAWSHLQRVRQRHAEWGYSLVLLAGMLLVIVVGIFFPLPSRTGIVLPRSLAEQPIHVLFAMLYQPIASSLLALLAFFSLSAMLRALGRRSVDALVMIGIALVVLVVQLPPVATLPGVTAVVQWMNDYVALAGARGLLIGAAIGALVASVRVLLGFDLPYLDR
;
A
#
# COMPACT_ATOMS: atom_id res chain seq x y z
N MET A 1 -22.25 21.97 12.26
CA MET A 1 -21.50 23.02 12.99
C MET A 1 -21.29 24.17 12.02
N SER A 2 -21.75 25.38 12.34
CA SER A 2 -21.79 26.49 11.37
C SER A 2 -20.37 26.92 10.99
N PHE A 3 -19.98 26.68 9.73
CA PHE A 3 -18.74 27.16 9.09
C PHE A 3 -18.52 28.67 9.28
N LEU A 4 -19.58 29.42 9.55
CA LEU A 4 -19.56 30.87 9.73
C LEU A 4 -19.02 31.33 11.10
N ARG A 5 -18.76 30.41 12.04
CA ARG A 5 -18.29 30.75 13.39
C ARG A 5 -16.77 30.78 13.54
N ASP A 6 -16.02 30.17 12.62
CA ASP A 6 -14.56 30.15 12.66
C ASP A 6 -13.98 30.58 11.30
N PRO A 7 -13.50 31.84 11.18
CA PRO A 7 -13.00 32.36 9.92
C PRO A 7 -11.74 31.63 9.43
N LYS A 8 -10.93 31.07 10.34
CA LYS A 8 -9.71 30.34 9.95
C LYS A 8 -10.05 29.03 9.26
N ARG A 9 -11.02 28.29 9.81
CA ARG A 9 -11.52 27.05 9.20
C ARG A 9 -12.17 27.30 7.85
N LEU A 10 -12.97 28.36 7.74
CA LEU A 10 -13.62 28.73 6.48
C LEU A 10 -12.59 29.06 5.40
N VAL A 11 -11.59 29.87 5.73
CA VAL A 11 -10.52 30.22 4.79
C VAL A 11 -9.73 28.98 4.37
N ALA A 12 -9.33 28.12 5.30
CA ALA A 12 -8.59 26.89 4.98
C ALA A 12 -9.40 25.94 4.09
N THR A 13 -10.69 25.77 4.38
CA THR A 13 -11.60 24.93 3.59
C THR A 13 -11.80 25.49 2.19
N LEU A 14 -11.99 26.81 2.06
CA LEU A 14 -12.14 27.46 0.76
C LEU A 14 -10.86 27.30 -0.07
N ILE A 15 -9.68 27.50 0.53
CA ILE A 15 -8.40 27.33 -0.17
C ILE A 15 -8.27 25.88 -0.65
N ALA A 16 -8.50 24.90 0.22
CA ALA A 16 -8.40 23.49 -0.13
C ALA A 16 -9.41 23.10 -1.21
N GLY A 17 -10.67 23.44 -1.02
CA GLY A 17 -11.77 23.12 -1.95
C GLY A 17 -11.60 23.77 -3.32
N VAL A 18 -11.25 25.06 -3.38
CA VAL A 18 -11.01 25.77 -4.65
C VAL A 18 -9.78 25.21 -5.37
N SER A 19 -8.69 24.97 -4.64
CA SER A 19 -7.47 24.39 -5.23
C SER A 19 -7.74 23.00 -5.80
N GLY A 20 -8.45 22.14 -5.06
CA GLY A 20 -8.85 20.82 -5.53
C GLY A 20 -9.78 20.89 -6.73
N LEU A 21 -10.76 21.79 -6.72
CA LEU A 21 -11.68 21.98 -7.85
C LEU A 21 -10.95 22.42 -9.11
N MET A 22 -9.98 23.34 -9.02
CA MET A 22 -9.17 23.78 -10.16
C MET A 22 -8.40 22.60 -10.79
N VAL A 23 -7.80 21.74 -9.97
CA VAL A 23 -7.09 20.54 -10.44
C VAL A 23 -8.04 19.55 -11.10
N LEU A 24 -9.24 19.34 -10.54
CA LEU A 24 -10.27 18.47 -11.14
C LEU A 24 -10.79 19.01 -12.48
N LEU A 25 -10.91 20.33 -12.62
CA LEU A 25 -11.31 20.97 -13.88
C LEU A 25 -10.23 20.85 -14.95
N ASP A 26 -8.95 21.02 -14.59
CA ASP A 26 -7.82 20.76 -15.50
C ASP A 26 -7.81 19.30 -15.97
N PHE A 27 -8.01 18.35 -15.06
CA PHE A 27 -8.15 16.93 -15.40
C PHE A 27 -9.29 16.65 -16.39
N ALA A 28 -10.41 17.39 -16.31
CA ALA A 28 -11.52 17.30 -17.26
C ALA A 28 -11.23 17.95 -18.63
N GLY A 29 -10.04 18.51 -18.84
CA GLY A 29 -9.61 19.13 -20.10
C GLY A 29 -9.82 20.64 -20.16
N SER A 30 -9.96 21.33 -19.03
CA SER A 30 -10.07 22.80 -19.04
C SER A 30 -8.75 23.45 -19.51
N GLY A 31 -8.79 24.14 -20.65
CA GLY A 31 -7.62 24.84 -21.20
C GLY A 31 -7.39 26.23 -20.57
N GLY A 32 -6.30 26.88 -21.00
CA GLY A 32 -6.04 28.29 -20.67
C GLY A 32 -5.63 28.52 -19.21
N LEU A 33 -6.30 29.46 -18.54
CA LEU A 33 -5.92 29.92 -17.19
C LEU A 33 -6.08 28.83 -16.11
N ILE A 34 -7.11 27.97 -16.22
CA ILE A 34 -7.36 26.92 -15.24
C ILE A 34 -6.23 25.88 -15.28
N ALA A 35 -5.84 25.42 -16.48
CA ALA A 35 -4.69 24.53 -16.66
C ALA A 35 -3.39 25.13 -16.09
N PHE A 36 -3.13 26.41 -16.35
CA PHE A 36 -1.93 27.07 -15.84
C PHE A 36 -1.90 27.08 -14.29
N ILE A 37 -3.01 27.44 -13.64
CA ILE A 37 -3.10 27.46 -12.18
C ILE A 37 -3.02 26.04 -11.60
N ALA A 38 -3.78 25.09 -12.15
CA ALA A 38 -3.79 23.71 -11.71
C ALA A 38 -2.41 23.05 -11.81
N GLN A 39 -1.71 23.21 -12.94
CA GLN A 39 -0.35 22.69 -13.11
C GLN A 39 0.64 23.34 -12.15
N THR A 40 0.46 24.64 -11.85
CA THR A 40 1.29 25.33 -10.85
C THR A 40 1.04 24.75 -9.46
N LEU A 41 -0.22 24.57 -9.06
CA LEU A 41 -0.60 23.93 -7.78
C LEU A 41 -0.04 22.51 -7.67
N VAL A 42 -0.14 21.70 -8.73
CA VAL A 42 0.38 20.33 -8.78
C VAL A 42 1.91 20.32 -8.65
N ARG A 43 2.62 21.26 -9.29
CA ARG A 43 4.09 21.39 -9.14
C ARG A 43 4.49 21.75 -7.71
N TRP A 44 3.79 22.70 -7.08
CA TRP A 44 4.01 23.02 -5.66
C TRP A 44 3.71 21.82 -4.75
N ALA A 45 2.61 21.11 -4.99
CA ALA A 45 2.25 19.91 -4.26
C ALA A 45 3.33 18.82 -4.41
N ALA A 46 3.87 18.62 -5.61
CA ALA A 46 4.95 17.66 -5.86
C ALA A 46 6.23 18.05 -5.13
N LEU A 47 6.59 19.33 -5.10
CA LEU A 47 7.75 19.84 -4.36
C LEU A 47 7.58 19.66 -2.85
N ILE A 48 6.42 20.02 -2.29
CA ILE A 48 6.10 19.82 -0.88
C ILE A 48 6.13 18.33 -0.54
N THR A 49 5.58 17.47 -1.40
CA THR A 49 5.58 16.01 -1.22
C THR A 49 7.00 15.46 -1.20
N ALA A 50 7.88 15.92 -2.09
CA ALA A 50 9.28 15.50 -2.11
C ALA A 50 10.02 15.89 -0.82
N ILE A 51 9.81 17.12 -0.32
CA ILE A 51 10.38 17.57 0.95
C ILE A 51 9.79 16.76 2.13
N ALA A 52 8.48 16.54 2.14
CA ALA A 52 7.81 15.76 3.17
C ALA A 52 8.30 14.31 3.20
N LEU A 53 8.54 13.69 2.04
CA LEU A 53 9.13 12.37 1.92
C LEU A 53 10.52 12.34 2.56
N LEU A 54 11.37 13.33 2.27
CA LEU A 54 12.70 13.44 2.85
C LEU A 54 12.64 13.56 4.38
N ILE A 55 11.77 14.43 4.88
CA ILE A 55 11.52 14.57 6.33
C ILE A 55 11.02 13.26 6.93
N GLY A 56 10.13 12.55 6.24
CA GLY A 56 9.63 11.25 6.66
C GLY A 56 10.74 10.20 6.79
N ILE A 57 11.61 10.10 5.78
CA ILE A 57 12.78 9.20 5.81
C ILE A 57 13.69 9.57 6.98
N LEU A 58 14.03 10.85 7.15
CA LEU A 58 14.89 11.31 8.23
C LEU A 58 14.28 11.06 9.62
N SER A 59 12.97 11.27 9.77
CA SER A 59 12.24 11.01 11.01
C SER A 59 12.27 9.53 11.41
N VAL A 60 12.00 8.64 10.45
CA VAL A 60 12.09 7.19 10.67
C VAL A 60 13.53 6.79 10.98
N ALA A 61 14.50 7.25 10.19
CA ALA A 61 15.91 6.97 10.40
C ALA A 61 16.38 7.38 11.80
N TRP A 62 16.07 8.62 12.20
CA TRP A 62 16.46 9.17 13.48
C TRP A 62 15.83 8.43 14.65
N SER A 63 14.51 8.20 14.62
CA SER A 63 13.79 7.53 15.70
C SER A 63 14.25 6.08 15.91
N HIS A 64 14.57 5.37 14.83
CA HIS A 64 15.09 4.00 14.92
C HIS A 64 16.59 3.97 15.27
N LEU A 65 17.38 4.95 14.82
CA LEU A 65 18.78 5.07 15.23
C LEU A 65 18.89 5.35 16.73
N GLN A 66 18.05 6.23 17.28
CA GLN A 66 17.97 6.46 18.72
C GLN A 66 17.59 5.19 19.48
N ARG A 67 16.60 4.41 18.97
CA ARG A 67 16.23 3.11 19.55
C ARG A 67 17.39 2.12 19.61
N VAL A 68 18.18 2.05 18.54
CA VAL A 68 19.39 1.20 18.47
C VAL A 68 20.46 1.70 19.44
N ARG A 69 20.76 3.01 19.44
CA ARG A 69 21.79 3.60 20.31
C ARG A 69 21.47 3.43 21.79
N GLN A 70 20.20 3.55 22.17
CA GLN A 70 19.74 3.42 23.55
C GLN A 70 19.45 1.96 23.95
N ARG A 71 19.61 1.00 23.02
CA ARG A 71 19.31 -0.44 23.21
C ARG A 71 17.94 -0.69 23.86
N HIS A 72 16.91 0.03 23.37
CA HIS A 72 15.53 -0.21 23.79
C HIS A 72 15.08 -1.64 23.47
N ALA A 73 13.98 -2.07 24.10
CA ALA A 73 13.35 -3.34 23.74
C ALA A 73 13.15 -3.41 22.22
N GLU A 74 13.46 -4.58 21.63
CA GLU A 74 13.31 -4.83 20.19
C GLU A 74 14.20 -4.00 19.25
N TRP A 75 15.32 -3.45 19.74
CA TRP A 75 16.26 -2.69 18.91
C TRP A 75 16.76 -3.45 17.67
N GLY A 76 16.82 -4.79 17.72
CA GLY A 76 17.20 -5.62 16.57
C GLY A 76 16.31 -5.40 15.35
N TYR A 77 14.98 -5.27 15.54
CA TYR A 77 14.07 -4.98 14.43
C TYR A 77 14.28 -3.58 13.86
N SER A 78 14.70 -2.62 14.69
CA SER A 78 15.09 -1.29 14.22
C SER A 78 16.33 -1.33 13.33
N LEU A 79 17.28 -2.22 13.62
CA LEU A 79 18.46 -2.42 12.76
C LEU A 79 18.06 -3.02 11.40
N VAL A 80 17.17 -4.01 11.39
CA VAL A 80 16.64 -4.59 10.14
C VAL A 80 15.94 -3.54 9.29
N LEU A 81 15.12 -2.67 9.90
CA LEU A 81 14.46 -1.57 9.18
C LEU A 81 15.47 -0.61 8.57
N LEU A 82 16.45 -0.14 9.35
CA LEU A 82 17.48 0.79 8.88
C LEU A 82 18.33 0.17 7.74
N ALA A 83 18.70 -1.09 7.88
CA ALA A 83 19.45 -1.82 6.86
C ALA A 83 18.62 -2.00 5.57
N GLY A 84 17.34 -2.37 5.69
CA GLY A 84 16.43 -2.50 4.55
C GLY A 84 16.20 -1.17 3.82
N MET A 85 16.01 -0.09 4.58
CA MET A 85 15.90 1.26 4.02
C MET A 85 17.17 1.66 3.26
N LEU A 86 18.34 1.44 3.85
CA LEU A 86 19.62 1.73 3.20
C LEU A 86 19.81 0.85 1.95
N LEU A 87 19.47 -0.43 2.02
CA LEU A 87 19.57 -1.37 0.90
C LEU A 87 18.73 -0.88 -0.30
N VAL A 88 17.47 -0.51 -0.08
CA VAL A 88 16.58 -0.02 -1.15
C VAL A 88 17.12 1.28 -1.77
N ILE A 89 17.61 2.22 -0.94
CA ILE A 89 18.20 3.47 -1.42
C ILE A 89 19.46 3.19 -2.24
N VAL A 90 20.36 2.35 -1.74
CA VAL A 90 21.63 2.05 -2.41
C VAL A 90 21.38 1.32 -3.73
N VAL A 91 20.53 0.30 -3.74
CA VAL A 91 20.22 -0.45 -4.97
C VAL A 91 19.46 0.42 -5.97
N GLY A 92 18.53 1.26 -5.50
CA GLY A 92 17.75 2.16 -6.34
C GLY A 92 18.55 3.30 -6.97
N ILE A 93 19.75 3.59 -6.48
CA ILE A 93 20.61 4.67 -7.01
C ILE A 93 21.84 4.12 -7.73
N PHE A 94 22.51 3.12 -7.16
CA PHE A 94 23.85 2.71 -7.60
C PHE A 94 23.88 1.42 -8.41
N PHE A 95 22.79 0.66 -8.52
CA PHE A 95 22.82 -0.63 -9.21
C PHE A 95 22.66 -0.44 -10.72
N PRO A 96 23.70 -0.68 -11.53
CA PRO A 96 23.67 -0.39 -12.97
C PRO A 96 22.68 -1.29 -13.74
N LEU A 97 21.98 -0.71 -14.70
CA LEU A 97 21.16 -1.46 -15.67
C LEU A 97 21.84 -1.54 -17.04
N PRO A 98 21.76 -2.69 -17.73
CA PRO A 98 22.11 -2.81 -19.14
C PRO A 98 21.18 -1.95 -19.99
N SER A 99 21.73 -1.11 -20.86
CA SER A 99 21.00 -0.29 -21.83
C SER A 99 21.58 -0.51 -23.23
N ARG A 100 20.79 -0.20 -24.28
CA ARG A 100 21.21 -0.37 -25.69
C ARG A 100 22.49 0.39 -26.06
N THR A 101 22.88 1.39 -25.27
CA THR A 101 24.05 2.26 -25.49
C THR A 101 25.12 2.12 -24.41
N GLY A 102 25.01 1.14 -23.50
CA GLY A 102 26.00 0.90 -22.44
C GLY A 102 25.35 0.62 -21.07
N ILE A 103 26.04 1.01 -20.00
CA ILE A 103 25.58 0.83 -18.62
C ILE A 103 25.04 2.17 -18.11
N VAL A 104 23.82 2.18 -17.57
CA VAL A 104 23.17 3.40 -17.06
C VAL A 104 22.71 3.16 -15.62
N LEU A 105 22.82 4.18 -14.77
CA LEU A 105 22.26 4.13 -13.41
C LEU A 105 20.73 4.23 -13.44
N PRO A 106 20.02 3.63 -12.47
CA PRO A 106 18.57 3.74 -12.38
C PRO A 106 18.14 5.20 -12.28
N ARG A 107 17.13 5.59 -13.05
CA ARG A 107 16.57 6.95 -13.03
C ARG A 107 15.40 7.08 -12.06
N SER A 108 14.85 5.96 -11.62
CA SER A 108 13.71 5.90 -10.71
C SER A 108 13.77 4.65 -9.85
N LEU A 109 13.02 4.67 -8.75
CA LEU A 109 12.83 3.51 -7.86
C LEU A 109 11.89 2.44 -8.47
N ALA A 110 11.41 2.63 -9.70
CA ALA A 110 10.57 1.67 -10.42
C ALA A 110 11.36 0.80 -11.41
N GLU A 111 12.69 0.88 -11.38
CA GLU A 111 13.57 0.15 -12.29
C GLU A 111 13.78 -1.32 -11.83
N GLN A 112 14.25 -2.15 -12.77
CA GLN A 112 14.44 -3.60 -12.57
C GLN A 112 15.13 -4.00 -11.24
N PRO A 113 16.19 -3.31 -10.75
CA PRO A 113 16.86 -3.70 -9.51
C PRO A 113 15.93 -3.69 -8.29
N ILE A 114 15.01 -2.74 -8.22
CA ILE A 114 14.02 -2.67 -7.14
C ILE A 114 13.00 -3.80 -7.28
N HIS A 115 12.53 -4.10 -8.49
CA HIS A 115 11.64 -5.24 -8.71
C HIS A 115 12.26 -6.57 -8.25
N VAL A 116 13.55 -6.77 -8.49
CA VAL A 116 14.28 -7.95 -8.02
C VAL A 116 14.33 -8.00 -6.50
N LEU A 117 14.64 -6.88 -5.83
CA LEU A 117 14.60 -6.82 -4.37
C LEU A 117 13.21 -7.13 -3.81
N PHE A 118 12.15 -6.62 -4.43
CA PHE A 118 10.78 -6.93 -4.04
C PHE A 118 10.47 -8.42 -4.21
N ALA A 119 10.89 -9.04 -5.32
CA ALA A 119 10.69 -10.46 -5.54
C ALA A 119 11.48 -11.34 -4.56
N MET A 120 12.68 -10.92 -4.17
CA MET A 120 13.55 -11.69 -3.28
C MET A 120 13.24 -11.51 -1.79
N LEU A 121 12.79 -10.33 -1.38
CA LEU A 121 12.57 -10.00 0.04
C LEU A 121 11.09 -9.87 0.38
N TYR A 122 10.37 -9.01 -0.35
CA TYR A 122 8.99 -8.69 -0.01
C TYR A 122 8.04 -9.86 -0.29
N GLN A 123 8.14 -10.50 -1.46
CA GLN A 123 7.23 -11.60 -1.81
C GLN A 123 7.34 -12.80 -0.84
N PRO A 124 8.53 -13.29 -0.46
CA PRO A 124 8.63 -14.38 0.52
C PRO A 124 8.10 -14.00 1.89
N ILE A 125 8.41 -12.79 2.39
CA ILE A 125 7.91 -12.28 3.68
C ILE A 125 6.38 -12.15 3.65
N ALA A 126 5.81 -11.61 2.58
CA ALA A 126 4.36 -11.53 2.43
C ALA A 126 3.73 -12.94 2.39
N SER A 127 4.35 -13.88 1.67
CA SER A 127 3.85 -15.25 1.57
C SER A 127 3.90 -15.99 2.92
N SER A 128 4.93 -15.75 3.74
CA SER A 128 5.03 -16.36 5.07
C SER A 128 3.99 -15.77 6.03
N LEU A 129 3.73 -14.47 5.98
CA LEU A 129 2.65 -13.84 6.75
C LEU A 129 1.26 -14.38 6.33
N LEU A 130 1.03 -14.56 5.03
CA LEU A 130 -0.21 -15.17 4.53
C LEU A 130 -0.32 -16.64 4.95
N ALA A 131 0.78 -17.39 4.95
CA ALA A 131 0.80 -18.77 5.44
C ALA A 131 0.48 -18.83 6.95
N LEU A 132 1.04 -17.92 7.76
CA LEU A 132 0.69 -17.79 9.18
C LEU A 132 -0.77 -17.43 9.38
N LEU A 133 -1.31 -16.50 8.59
CA LEU A 133 -2.73 -16.14 8.64
C LEU A 133 -3.62 -17.34 8.29
N ALA A 134 -3.28 -18.08 7.23
CA ALA A 134 -4.00 -19.29 6.84
C ALA A 134 -3.93 -20.36 7.95
N PHE A 135 -2.74 -20.57 8.53
CA PHE A 135 -2.54 -21.50 9.65
C PHE A 135 -3.36 -21.11 10.88
N PHE A 136 -3.34 -19.84 11.29
CA PHE A 136 -4.12 -19.36 12.43
C PHE A 136 -5.62 -19.38 12.16
N SER A 137 -6.05 -19.08 10.93
CA SER A 137 -7.45 -19.21 10.49
C SER A 137 -7.92 -20.65 10.61
N LEU A 138 -7.16 -21.61 10.05
CA LEU A 138 -7.45 -23.04 10.17
C LEU A 138 -7.47 -23.49 11.62
N SER A 139 -6.49 -23.07 12.44
CA SER A 139 -6.46 -23.37 13.88
C SER A 139 -7.70 -22.83 14.61
N ALA A 140 -8.13 -21.61 14.27
CA ALA A 140 -9.35 -21.04 14.82
C ALA A 140 -10.61 -21.80 14.39
N MET A 141 -10.70 -22.23 13.13
CA MET A 141 -11.80 -23.04 12.62
C MET A 141 -11.85 -24.41 13.30
N LEU A 142 -10.71 -25.10 13.44
CA LEU A 142 -10.62 -26.37 14.17
C LEU A 142 -11.02 -26.22 15.64
N ARG A 143 -10.61 -25.13 16.31
CA ARG A 143 -11.10 -24.81 17.66
C ARG A 143 -12.61 -24.53 17.70
N ALA A 144 -13.14 -23.84 16.69
CA ALA A 144 -14.57 -23.59 16.57
C ALA A 144 -15.38 -24.87 16.38
N LEU A 145 -14.79 -25.94 15.83
CA LEU A 145 -15.41 -27.26 15.71
C LEU A 145 -15.78 -27.89 17.06
N GLY A 146 -15.04 -27.53 18.12
CA GLY A 146 -15.39 -27.91 19.49
C GLY A 146 -16.75 -27.38 19.95
N ARG A 147 -17.27 -26.32 19.31
CA ARG A 147 -18.62 -25.78 19.58
C ARG A 147 -19.73 -26.48 18.79
N ARG A 148 -19.39 -27.51 17.98
CA ARG A 148 -20.32 -28.35 17.20
C ARG A 148 -21.36 -27.56 16.37
N SER A 149 -21.01 -26.37 15.88
CA SER A 149 -21.89 -25.66 14.96
C SER A 149 -21.79 -26.24 13.55
N VAL A 150 -22.94 -26.33 12.87
CA VAL A 150 -23.02 -26.76 11.47
C VAL A 150 -22.16 -25.86 10.57
N ASP A 151 -22.15 -24.56 10.85
CA ASP A 151 -21.34 -23.58 10.12
C ASP A 151 -19.84 -23.87 10.20
N ALA A 152 -19.33 -24.29 11.37
CA ALA A 152 -17.91 -24.64 11.53
C ALA A 152 -17.55 -25.92 10.77
N LEU A 153 -18.46 -26.90 10.73
CA LEU A 153 -18.27 -28.13 9.95
C LEU A 153 -18.20 -27.84 8.45
N VAL A 154 -19.12 -27.03 7.93
CA VAL A 154 -19.13 -26.64 6.51
C VAL A 154 -17.87 -25.87 6.15
N MET A 155 -17.49 -24.89 6.97
CA MET A 155 -16.28 -24.09 6.79
C MET A 155 -15.01 -24.96 6.73
N ILE A 156 -14.85 -25.91 7.64
CA ILE A 156 -13.70 -26.83 7.67
C ILE A 156 -13.73 -27.79 6.48
N GLY A 157 -14.90 -28.31 6.11
CA GLY A 157 -15.05 -29.15 4.92
C GLY A 157 -14.56 -28.44 3.66
N ILE A 158 -14.98 -27.18 3.46
CA ILE A 158 -14.52 -26.35 2.34
C ILE A 158 -13.01 -26.12 2.43
N ALA A 159 -12.48 -25.75 3.60
CA ALA A 159 -11.04 -25.52 3.77
C ALA A 159 -10.20 -26.78 3.48
N LEU A 160 -10.66 -27.96 3.91
CA LEU A 160 -10.00 -29.22 3.64
C LEU A 160 -9.99 -29.55 2.15
N VAL A 161 -11.11 -29.36 1.46
CA VAL A 161 -11.19 -29.56 0.00
C VAL A 161 -10.21 -28.65 -0.72
N VAL A 162 -10.19 -27.36 -0.38
CA VAL A 162 -9.27 -26.37 -0.98
C VAL A 162 -7.80 -26.72 -0.69
N LEU A 163 -7.49 -27.22 0.51
CA LEU A 163 -6.12 -27.63 0.84
C LEU A 163 -5.68 -28.86 0.04
N VAL A 164 -6.55 -29.87 -0.06
CA VAL A 164 -6.26 -31.12 -0.80
C VAL A 164 -6.07 -30.85 -2.29
N VAL A 165 -6.91 -29.98 -2.87
CA VAL A 165 -6.83 -29.58 -4.28
C VAL A 165 -5.48 -28.94 -4.64
N GLN A 166 -4.83 -28.26 -3.69
CA GLN A 166 -3.54 -27.60 -3.90
C GLN A 166 -2.32 -28.51 -3.72
N LEU A 167 -2.50 -29.76 -3.25
CA LEU A 167 -1.39 -30.70 -3.11
C LEU A 167 -0.81 -31.07 -4.49
N PRO A 168 0.53 -31.09 -4.68
CA PRO A 168 1.14 -31.31 -6.00
C PRO A 168 0.61 -32.54 -6.76
N PRO A 169 0.39 -33.72 -6.14
CA PRO A 169 -0.15 -34.89 -6.86
C PRO A 169 -1.59 -34.71 -7.36
N VAL A 170 -2.38 -33.88 -6.67
CA VAL A 170 -3.80 -33.62 -6.97
C VAL A 170 -3.92 -32.47 -7.96
N ALA A 171 -3.11 -31.42 -7.78
CA ALA A 171 -3.09 -30.22 -8.61
C ALA A 171 -2.66 -30.48 -10.06
N THR A 172 -1.92 -31.57 -10.33
CA THR A 172 -1.49 -31.96 -11.69
C THR A 172 -2.55 -32.76 -12.46
N LEU A 173 -3.67 -33.14 -11.84
CA LEU A 173 -4.75 -33.83 -12.54
C LEU A 173 -5.43 -32.86 -13.52
N PRO A 174 -5.62 -33.22 -14.80
CA PRO A 174 -6.03 -32.27 -15.85
C PRO A 174 -7.35 -31.53 -15.57
N GLY A 175 -8.29 -32.17 -14.85
CA GLY A 175 -9.54 -31.51 -14.41
C GLY A 175 -9.36 -30.59 -13.20
N VAL A 176 -8.45 -30.92 -12.28
CA VAL A 176 -8.18 -30.13 -11.07
C VAL A 176 -7.35 -28.90 -11.42
N THR A 177 -6.36 -29.03 -12.31
CA THR A 177 -5.52 -27.91 -12.74
C THR A 177 -6.35 -26.77 -13.32
N ALA A 178 -7.33 -27.08 -14.19
CA ALA A 178 -8.19 -26.08 -14.79
C ALA A 178 -9.03 -25.33 -13.74
N VAL A 179 -9.56 -26.05 -12.73
CA VAL A 179 -10.32 -25.45 -11.63
C VAL A 179 -9.43 -24.56 -10.77
N VAL A 180 -8.24 -25.03 -10.41
CA VAL A 180 -7.27 -24.25 -9.62
C VAL A 180 -6.82 -23.00 -10.36
N GLN A 181 -6.52 -23.10 -11.65
CA GLN A 181 -6.17 -21.94 -12.49
C GLN A 181 -7.32 -20.95 -12.55
N TRP A 182 -8.54 -21.42 -12.83
CA TRP A 182 -9.73 -20.56 -12.83
C TRP A 182 -9.94 -19.85 -11.48
N MET A 183 -9.78 -20.56 -10.36
CA MET A 183 -9.87 -19.95 -9.03
C MET A 183 -8.82 -18.86 -8.81
N ASN A 184 -7.57 -19.07 -9.25
CA ASN A 184 -6.51 -18.08 -9.11
C ASN A 184 -6.74 -16.86 -10.01
N ASP A 185 -7.07 -17.08 -11.28
CA ASP A 185 -7.18 -16.04 -12.31
C ASP A 185 -8.43 -15.16 -12.14
N TYR A 186 -9.52 -15.74 -11.60
CA TYR A 186 -10.78 -15.02 -11.41
C TYR A 186 -11.07 -14.73 -9.95
N VAL A 187 -11.15 -15.73 -9.07
CA VAL A 187 -11.63 -15.53 -7.68
C VAL A 187 -10.59 -14.82 -6.82
N ALA A 188 -9.37 -15.36 -6.76
CA ALA A 188 -8.30 -14.78 -5.95
C ALA A 188 -7.91 -13.39 -6.47
N LEU A 189 -7.77 -13.26 -7.80
CA LEU A 189 -7.46 -11.97 -8.42
C LEU A 189 -8.59 -10.95 -8.27
N ALA A 190 -9.87 -11.35 -8.33
CA ALA A 190 -10.99 -10.46 -8.05
C ALA A 190 -10.98 -9.98 -6.60
N GLY A 191 -10.66 -10.85 -5.63
CA GLY A 191 -10.49 -10.46 -4.23
C GLY A 191 -9.37 -9.43 -4.05
N ALA A 192 -8.19 -9.69 -4.63
CA ALA A 192 -7.05 -8.77 -4.58
C ALA A 192 -7.38 -7.40 -5.23
N ARG A 193 -8.01 -7.42 -6.40
CA ARG A 193 -8.47 -6.19 -7.09
C ARG A 193 -9.54 -5.46 -6.29
N GLY A 194 -10.48 -6.19 -5.68
CA GLY A 194 -11.52 -5.63 -4.82
C GLY A 194 -10.93 -4.91 -3.60
N LEU A 195 -9.91 -5.48 -2.96
CA LEU A 195 -9.17 -4.83 -1.88
C LEU A 195 -8.45 -3.55 -2.36
N LEU A 196 -7.78 -3.60 -3.51
CA LEU A 196 -7.11 -2.43 -4.09
C LEU A 196 -8.10 -1.31 -4.44
N ILE A 197 -9.22 -1.65 -5.05
CA ILE A 197 -10.29 -0.69 -5.38
C ILE A 197 -10.90 -0.14 -4.11
N GLY A 198 -11.19 -0.97 -3.11
CA GLY A 198 -11.73 -0.54 -1.82
C GLY A 198 -10.79 0.44 -1.11
N ALA A 199 -9.48 0.15 -1.10
CA ALA A 199 -8.47 1.04 -0.56
C ALA A 199 -8.41 2.38 -1.34
N ALA A 200 -8.46 2.32 -2.66
CA ALA A 200 -8.47 3.51 -3.50
C ALA A 200 -9.72 4.38 -3.26
N ILE A 201 -10.91 3.78 -3.19
CA ILE A 201 -12.15 4.48 -2.85
C ILE A 201 -12.06 5.09 -1.44
N GLY A 202 -11.53 4.36 -0.46
CA GLY A 202 -11.30 4.87 0.89
C GLY A 202 -10.40 6.12 0.89
N ALA A 203 -9.31 6.11 0.12
CA ALA A 203 -8.43 7.26 -0.06
C ALA A 203 -9.13 8.44 -0.76
N LEU A 204 -9.96 8.17 -1.77
CA LEU A 204 -10.78 9.19 -2.44
C LEU A 204 -11.77 9.83 -1.47
N VAL A 205 -12.48 9.03 -0.66
CA VAL A 205 -13.43 9.53 0.35
C VAL A 205 -12.72 10.41 1.37
N ALA A 206 -11.56 9.99 1.87
CA ALA A 206 -10.75 10.80 2.79
C ALA A 206 -10.33 12.13 2.14
N SER A 207 -9.90 12.09 0.87
CA SER A 207 -9.49 13.29 0.11
C SER A 207 -10.66 14.26 -0.10
N VAL A 208 -11.84 13.75 -0.48
CA VAL A 208 -13.06 14.55 -0.65
C VAL A 208 -13.50 15.18 0.66
N ARG A 209 -13.44 14.44 1.78
CA ARG A 209 -13.77 14.99 3.10
C ARG A 209 -12.86 16.16 3.48
N VAL A 210 -11.57 16.09 3.16
CA VAL A 210 -10.64 17.21 3.35
C VAL A 210 -10.98 18.39 2.43
N LEU A 211 -11.27 18.14 1.15
CA LEU A 211 -11.66 19.19 0.19
C LEU A 211 -12.95 19.93 0.58
N LEU A 212 -13.91 19.20 1.15
CA LEU A 212 -15.18 19.75 1.65
C LEU A 212 -15.07 20.35 3.06
N GLY A 213 -13.90 20.22 3.71
CA GLY A 213 -13.67 20.74 5.07
C GLY A 213 -14.39 19.97 6.17
N PHE A 214 -14.75 18.71 5.92
CA PHE A 214 -15.24 17.82 6.98
C PHE A 214 -14.12 17.37 7.92
N ASP A 215 -12.89 17.25 7.43
CA ASP A 215 -11.70 16.90 8.21
C ASP A 215 -10.62 17.99 8.04
N LEU A 216 -10.15 18.57 9.15
CA LEU A 216 -9.09 19.59 9.14
C LEU A 216 -7.89 19.12 10.01
N PRO A 217 -7.00 18.28 9.48
CA PRO A 217 -5.95 17.59 10.24
C PRO A 217 -5.01 18.51 11.05
N TYR A 218 -4.87 19.77 10.61
CA TYR A 218 -3.92 20.74 11.16
C TYR A 218 -4.58 21.87 11.96
N LEU A 219 -5.92 21.95 12.00
CA LEU A 219 -6.67 22.98 12.74
C LEU A 219 -7.54 22.39 13.86
N ASP A 220 -7.74 21.07 13.88
CA ASP A 220 -8.47 20.34 14.93
C ASP A 220 -7.60 19.99 16.16
N ARG A 221 -6.34 20.49 16.23
CA ARG A 221 -5.42 20.28 17.36
C ARG A 221 -5.19 21.57 18.15
#